data_AF-A0A963V5S3-F1
#
_entry.id   AF-A0A963V5S3-F1
#
_cell.length_a   1.000
_cell.length_b   1.000
_cell.length_c   1.000
_cell.angle_alpha   90.00
_cell.angle_beta   90.00
_cell.angle_gamma   90.00
#
_symmetry.space_group_name_H-M   'P 1'
#
loop_
_entity.id
_entity.type
_entity.pdbx_description
1 polymer ?
#
loop_
_entity_poly.entity_id
_entity_poly.type
_entity_poly.pdbx_seq_one_letter_code
_entity_poly.pdbx_strand_id
1 'polypeptide(L)'
;MSESDLVAENGIVGGQRVVLVTGPSGAGRSTAIHALEDMGYEAIDNLPLSLVPRLLDGPPLNRPVALGIDVRNRDFSATALIELIDRLT
;
A
#
# COMPACT_ATOMS: atom_id res chain seq x y z
N MET A 1 11.67 -5.60 -35.07
CA MET A 1 11.81 -6.47 -33.88
C MET A 1 12.88 -5.81 -33.03
N SER A 2 12.50 -4.94 -32.10
CA SER A 2 13.42 -4.22 -31.21
C SER A 2 13.52 -4.96 -29.89
N GLU A 3 14.68 -4.90 -29.26
CA GLU A 3 15.05 -5.54 -27.99
C GLU A 3 14.30 -4.99 -26.75
N SER A 4 13.15 -4.34 -26.94
CA SER A 4 12.29 -3.79 -25.89
C SER A 4 11.26 -4.78 -25.33
N ASP A 5 11.12 -5.96 -25.94
CA ASP A 5 10.00 -6.87 -25.67
C ASP A 5 10.35 -8.03 -24.71
N LEU A 6 11.51 -7.99 -24.03
CA LEU A 6 12.04 -9.13 -23.28
C LEU A 6 12.27 -8.88 -21.78
N VAL A 7 11.26 -8.40 -21.05
CA VAL A 7 11.07 -8.74 -19.62
C VAL A 7 9.67 -8.34 -19.14
N ALA A 8 8.72 -9.28 -19.20
CA ALA A 8 7.60 -9.38 -18.25
C ALA A 8 6.87 -10.73 -18.41
N GLU A 9 7.61 -11.85 -18.33
CA GLU A 9 6.97 -13.11 -17.91
C GLU A 9 6.71 -13.05 -16.40
N ASN A 10 5.55 -12.50 -16.04
CA ASN A 10 4.74 -12.93 -14.89
C ASN A 10 3.49 -12.03 -14.85
N GLY A 11 2.37 -12.59 -15.30
CA GLY A 11 1.11 -11.88 -15.38
C GLY A 11 0.60 -11.41 -14.02
N ILE A 12 0.55 -10.10 -13.83
CA ILE A 12 -0.62 -9.41 -13.28
C ILE A 12 -0.86 -8.22 -14.19
N VAL A 13 -2.04 -8.20 -14.81
CA VAL A 13 -2.48 -7.10 -15.65
C VAL A 13 -2.72 -5.88 -14.76
N GLY A 14 -1.77 -4.93 -14.74
CA GLY A 14 -1.99 -3.49 -14.53
C GLY A 14 -2.64 -3.00 -13.24
N GLY A 15 -2.27 -3.52 -12.06
CA GLY A 15 -2.73 -2.99 -10.77
C GLY A 15 -1.58 -2.76 -9.79
N GLN A 16 -1.53 -1.59 -9.14
CA GLN A 16 -0.64 -1.32 -8.02
C GLN A 16 -0.94 -2.31 -6.89
N ARG A 17 0.02 -3.17 -6.52
CA ARG A 17 -0.15 -4.07 -5.37
C ARG A 17 0.06 -3.27 -4.09
N VAL A 18 -1.00 -3.19 -3.28
CA VAL A 18 -1.02 -2.45 -2.00
C VAL A 18 -1.36 -3.40 -0.86
N VAL A 19 -0.62 -3.31 0.23
CA VAL A 19 -0.94 -3.95 1.52
C VAL A 19 -1.19 -2.86 2.54
N LEU A 20 -2.39 -2.82 3.09
CA LEU A 20 -2.72 -1.91 4.19
C LEU A 20 -2.39 -2.58 5.52
N VAL A 21 -1.58 -1.92 6.35
CA VAL A 21 -1.19 -2.40 7.68
C VAL A 21 -1.76 -1.46 8.73
N THR A 22 -2.69 -1.96 9.53
CA THR A 22 -3.34 -1.21 10.62
C THR A 22 -3.53 -2.10 11.85
N GLY A 23 -3.91 -1.50 12.98
CA GLY A 23 -4.16 -2.20 14.23
C GLY A 23 -3.97 -1.29 15.45
N PRO A 24 -4.48 -1.70 16.63
CA PRO A 24 -4.26 -0.98 17.87
C PRO A 24 -2.77 -0.98 18.28
N SER A 25 -2.42 -0.11 19.24
CA SER A 25 -1.06 -0.07 19.79
C SER A 25 -0.66 -1.45 20.33
N GLY A 26 0.52 -1.93 19.95
CA GLY A 26 1.03 -3.25 20.34
C GLY A 26 0.64 -4.41 19.41
N ALA A 27 -0.21 -4.21 18.40
CA ALA A 27 -0.63 -5.28 17.47
C ALA A 27 0.45 -5.76 16.48
N GLY A 28 1.70 -5.28 16.60
CA GLY A 28 2.79 -5.67 15.72
C GLY A 28 2.84 -4.95 14.36
N ARG A 29 2.13 -3.81 14.21
CA ARG A 29 2.08 -3.02 12.96
C ARG A 29 3.47 -2.71 12.39
N SER A 30 4.39 -2.19 13.21
CA SER A 30 5.76 -1.89 12.78
C SER A 30 6.55 -3.15 12.40
N THR A 31 6.34 -4.26 13.12
CA THR A 31 6.95 -5.55 12.78
C THR A 31 6.46 -6.07 11.42
N ALA A 32 5.16 -5.97 11.15
CA ALA A 32 4.60 -6.35 9.86
C ALA A 32 5.13 -5.48 8.71
N ILE A 33 5.27 -4.16 8.94
CA ILE A 33 5.86 -3.24 7.97
C ILE A 33 7.31 -3.62 7.67
N HIS A 34 8.16 -3.82 8.68
CA HIS A 34 9.56 -4.22 8.45
C HIS A 34 9.66 -5.55 7.71
N ALA A 35 8.81 -6.53 8.04
CA ALA A 35 8.77 -7.79 7.32
C ALA A 35 8.38 -7.62 5.84
N LEU A 36 7.50 -6.67 5.51
CA LEU A 36 7.14 -6.34 4.13
C LEU A 36 8.31 -5.66 3.41
N GLU A 37 9.05 -4.77 4.08
CA GLU A 37 10.28 -4.15 3.53
C GLU A 37 11.31 -5.22 3.16
N ASP A 38 11.55 -6.18 4.06
CA ASP A 38 12.44 -7.33 3.83
C ASP A 38 11.99 -8.17 2.62
N MET A 39 10.68 -8.25 2.37
CA MET A 39 10.08 -8.92 1.20
C MET A 39 10.07 -8.06 -0.08
N GLY A 40 10.66 -6.88 -0.03
CA GLY A 40 10.82 -6.01 -1.20
C GLY A 40 9.70 -5.00 -1.40
N TYR A 41 8.77 -4.82 -0.45
CA TYR A 41 7.77 -3.75 -0.50
C TYR A 41 8.41 -2.38 -0.25
N GLU A 42 7.83 -1.36 -0.86
CA GLU A 42 8.05 0.04 -0.49
C GLU A 42 7.08 0.39 0.64
N ALA A 43 7.60 0.56 1.85
CA ALA A 43 6.78 0.86 3.01
C ALA A 43 6.66 2.37 3.26
N ILE A 44 5.44 2.83 3.53
CA ILE A 44 5.13 4.19 3.96
C ILE A 44 4.38 4.09 5.29
N ASP A 45 5.04 4.46 6.37
CA ASP A 45 4.46 4.40 7.70
C ASP A 45 3.80 5.73 8.12
N ASN A 46 2.80 5.63 9.02
CA ASN A 46 2.09 6.74 9.63
C ASN A 46 1.44 7.70 8.62
N LEU A 47 1.00 7.18 7.47
CA LEU A 47 0.36 7.96 6.42
C LEU A 47 -1.07 8.36 6.86
N PRO A 48 -1.43 9.65 6.81
CA PRO A 48 -2.81 10.09 6.97
C PRO A 48 -3.73 9.39 5.97
N LEU A 49 -4.89 8.91 6.44
CA LEU A 49 -5.82 8.15 5.61
C LEU A 49 -6.27 8.96 4.39
N SER A 50 -6.41 10.27 4.56
CA SER A 50 -6.76 11.22 3.50
C SER A 50 -5.76 11.32 2.35
N LEU A 51 -4.50 10.89 2.54
CA LEU A 51 -3.47 10.93 1.50
C LEU A 51 -3.37 9.63 0.69
N VAL A 52 -3.97 8.54 1.17
CA VAL A 52 -3.91 7.24 0.48
C VAL A 52 -4.45 7.31 -0.95
N PRO A 53 -5.63 7.91 -1.24
CA PRO A 53 -6.12 7.98 -2.62
C PRO A 53 -5.15 8.69 -3.55
N ARG A 54 -4.59 9.82 -3.11
CA ARG A 54 -3.67 10.62 -3.93
C ARG A 54 -2.38 9.88 -4.27
N LEU A 55 -1.91 9.03 -3.36
CA LEU A 55 -0.75 8.18 -3.61
C LEU A 55 -1.07 7.13 -4.67
N LEU A 56 -2.26 6.53 -4.61
CA LEU A 56 -2.67 5.44 -5.50
C LEU A 56 -3.16 5.93 -6.88
N ASP A 57 -3.65 7.16 -6.97
CA ASP A 57 -4.04 7.83 -8.22
C ASP A 57 -2.82 8.26 -9.06
N GLY A 58 -1.60 8.19 -8.51
CA GLY A 58 -0.36 8.49 -9.21
C GLY A 58 0.07 7.39 -10.19
N PRO A 59 1.18 7.60 -10.93
CA PRO A 59 1.78 6.53 -11.73
C PRO A 59 2.04 5.28 -10.87
N PRO A 60 1.87 4.07 -11.41
CA PRO A 60 2.16 2.86 -10.67
C PRO A 60 3.62 2.87 -10.22
N LEU A 61 3.84 2.52 -8.96
CA LEU A 61 5.17 2.40 -8.39
C LEU A 61 5.82 1.11 -8.87
N ASN A 62 7.14 1.15 -9.02
CA ASN A 62 7.92 0.00 -9.51
C ASN A 62 7.94 -1.17 -8.51
N ARG A 63 7.50 -0.94 -7.27
CA ARG A 63 7.49 -1.91 -6.17
C ARG A 63 6.09 -1.99 -5.57
N PRO A 64 5.70 -3.17 -5.04
CA PRO A 64 4.47 -3.27 -4.26
C PRO A 64 4.60 -2.41 -3.00
N VAL A 65 3.50 -1.87 -2.50
CA VAL A 65 3.51 -0.86 -1.43
C VAL A 65 2.89 -1.39 -0.15
N ALA A 66 3.51 -1.11 0.99
CA ALA A 66 2.96 -1.35 2.32
C ALA A 66 2.58 -0.01 2.96
N LEU A 67 1.29 0.22 3.20
CA LEU A 67 0.78 1.45 3.79
C LEU A 67 0.43 1.25 5.26
N GLY A 68 1.22 1.86 6.13
CA GLY A 68 0.95 1.90 7.56
C GLY A 68 -0.12 2.94 7.90
N ILE A 69 -1.32 2.49 8.22
CA ILE A 69 -2.43 3.33 8.68
C ILE A 69 -2.54 3.21 10.20
N ASP A 70 -2.16 4.29 10.89
CA ASP A 70 -2.24 4.37 12.35
C ASP A 70 -3.61 4.88 12.79
N VAL A 71 -4.30 4.12 13.67
CA VAL A 71 -5.59 4.52 14.25
C VAL A 71 -5.49 5.77 15.13
N ARG A 72 -4.28 6.18 15.50
CA ARG A 72 -3.99 7.40 16.27
C ARG A 72 -3.93 8.65 15.38
N ASN A 73 -3.93 8.51 14.05
CA ASN A 73 -3.96 9.67 13.17
C ASN A 73 -5.29 10.42 13.35
N ARG A 74 -5.24 11.75 13.39
CA ARG A 74 -6.43 12.58 13.68
C ARG A 74 -7.53 12.43 12.63
N ASP A 75 -7.16 12.08 11.40
CA ASP A 75 -8.06 11.86 10.28
C ASP A 75 -8.49 10.39 10.12
N PHE A 76 -8.15 9.52 11.08
CA PHE A 76 -8.58 8.13 11.04
C PHE A 76 -10.08 7.99 11.34
N SER A 77 -10.77 7.21 10.50
CA SER A 77 -12.13 6.75 10.73
C SER A 77 -12.29 5.35 10.15
N ALA A 78 -12.91 4.44 10.91
CA ALA A 78 -13.20 3.09 10.42
C ALA A 78 -14.12 3.13 9.19
N THR A 79 -15.10 4.03 9.16
CA THR A 79 -15.98 4.22 7.99
C THR A 79 -15.19 4.66 6.77
N ALA A 80 -14.32 5.68 6.91
CA ALA A 80 -13.50 6.16 5.80
C ALA A 80 -12.52 5.10 5.30
N LEU A 81 -12.03 4.23 6.19
CA LEU A 81 -11.18 3.11 5.82
C LEU A 81 -11.94 2.07 5.00
N ILE A 82 -13.16 1.73 5.40
CA ILE A 82 -14.03 0.81 4.66
C ILE A 82 -14.35 1.40 3.28
N GLU A 83 -14.76 2.67 3.22
CA GLU A 83 -15.00 3.38 1.95
C GLU A 83 -13.77 3.40 1.05
N LEU A 84 -12.57 3.55 1.63
CA LEU A 84 -11.32 3.47 0.88
C LEU A 84 -11.11 2.06 0.31
N ILE A 85 -11.36 1.01 1.09
CA ILE A 85 -11.21 -0.38 0.63
C ILE A 85 -12.22 -0.67 -0.49
N ASP A 86 -13.48 -0.26 -0.34
CA ASP A 86 -14.52 -0.43 -1.36
C ASP A 86 -14.19 0.30 -2.68
N ARG A 87 -13.40 1.38 -2.63
CA ARG A 87 -12.90 2.07 -3.84
C ARG A 87 -11.76 1.33 -4.54
N LEU A 88 -11.06 0.45 -3.82
CA LEU A 88 -9.85 -0.24 -4.30
C LEU A 88 -10.11 -1.69 -4.73
N THR A 89 -11.28 -2.24 -4.44
CA THR A 89 -11.68 -3.63 -4.77
C THR A 89 -12.98 -3.65 -5.56
#